data_AF-A0A9E3CDK5-F1
#
_entry.id   AF-A0A9E3CDK5-F1
#
_cell.length_a   1.000
_cell.length_b   1.000
_cell.length_c   1.000
_cell.angle_alpha   90.00
_cell.angle_beta   90.00
_cell.angle_gamma   90.00
#
_symmetry.space_group_name_H-M   'P 1'
#
loop_
_entity.id
_entity.type
_entity.pdbx_description
1 polymer ?
#
loop_
_entity_poly.entity_id
_entity_poly.type
_entity_poly.pdbx_seq_one_letter_code
_entity_poly.pdbx_strand_id
1 'polypeptide(L)'
;MTPLGAGGTDAFGVNALGQVVGDYYDASGNEHGFLEAGGVFTALDDPLGAEGTAANGINGLGQVAGFYSDAAGGVHGFLDTNGAYATIDDPLGTDGTNAEGVNDRGQVVGIYFDASGNPHGFLATPSAAVPEPSALALLALGLVPVGLMAHKRMSRRPR
;
A
#
# COMPACT_ATOMS: atom_id res chain seq x y z
N MET A 1 -14.14 22.68 -13.45
CA MET A 1 -14.34 21.51 -14.33
C MET A 1 -13.02 20.77 -14.29
N THR A 2 -12.99 19.64 -13.60
CA THR A 2 -11.76 18.92 -13.25
C THR A 2 -11.33 18.04 -14.43
N PRO A 3 -10.03 17.78 -14.65
CA PRO A 3 -9.57 17.14 -15.88
C PRO A 3 -9.78 15.62 -15.98
N LEU A 4 -10.46 14.95 -15.03
CA LEU A 4 -10.36 13.49 -14.90
C LEU A 4 -11.66 12.69 -15.05
N GLY A 5 -12.87 13.27 -14.98
CA GLY A 5 -14.10 12.48 -15.04
C GLY A 5 -15.07 12.92 -16.15
N ALA A 6 -15.28 12.09 -17.16
CA ALA A 6 -16.43 12.21 -18.06
C ALA A 6 -17.71 11.60 -17.44
N GLY A 7 -17.55 10.71 -16.45
CA GLY A 7 -18.63 9.94 -15.82
C GLY A 7 -19.16 10.49 -14.48
N GLY A 8 -18.58 11.57 -13.95
CA GLY A 8 -18.89 12.08 -12.61
C GLY A 8 -17.75 11.83 -11.61
N THR A 9 -17.91 12.36 -10.41
CA THR A 9 -16.94 12.27 -9.32
C THR A 9 -17.75 12.22 -8.02
N ASP A 10 -17.44 11.25 -7.16
CA ASP A 10 -18.01 11.16 -5.82
C ASP A 10 -16.92 11.41 -4.78
N ALA A 11 -17.21 12.24 -3.78
CA ALA A 11 -16.27 12.59 -2.73
C ALA A 11 -16.69 11.95 -1.41
N PHE A 12 -15.77 11.25 -0.75
CA PHE A 12 -16.05 10.48 0.46
C PHE A 12 -15.34 11.00 1.71
N GLY A 13 -14.10 11.49 1.56
CA GLY A 13 -13.26 11.88 2.69
C GLY A 13 -12.76 13.32 2.57
N VAL A 14 -12.64 14.00 3.72
CA VAL A 14 -11.98 15.31 3.81
C VAL A 14 -11.20 15.42 5.12
N ASN A 15 -9.99 15.99 5.08
CA ASN A 15 -9.20 16.25 6.29
C ASN A 15 -9.17 17.74 6.68
N ALA A 16 -8.55 18.05 7.83
CA ALA A 16 -8.47 19.40 8.36
C ALA A 16 -7.62 20.37 7.51
N LEU A 17 -6.81 19.86 6.57
CA LEU A 17 -6.06 20.67 5.60
C LEU A 17 -6.90 21.03 4.37
N GLY A 18 -8.16 20.55 4.30
CA GLY A 18 -9.05 20.75 3.16
C GLY A 18 -8.73 19.84 1.98
N GLN A 19 -7.93 18.79 2.19
CA GLN A 19 -7.70 17.78 1.16
C GLN A 19 -8.92 16.85 1.09
N VAL A 20 -9.38 16.53 -0.11
CA VAL A 20 -10.56 15.70 -0.36
C VAL A 20 -10.14 14.43 -1.10
N VAL A 21 -10.73 13.29 -0.73
CA VAL A 21 -10.58 12.03 -1.45
C VAL A 21 -11.93 11.47 -1.88
N GLY A 22 -11.91 10.65 -2.92
CA GLY A 22 -13.07 9.98 -3.48
C GLY A 22 -12.69 9.20 -4.72
N ASP A 23 -13.67 8.94 -5.58
CA ASP A 23 -13.49 8.26 -6.85
C ASP A 23 -14.05 9.04 -8.04
N TYR A 24 -13.65 8.64 -9.24
CA TYR A 24 -14.24 9.04 -10.50
C TYR A 24 -14.15 7.93 -11.53
N TYR A 25 -15.02 7.99 -12.54
CA TYR A 25 -14.97 7.09 -13.69
C TYR A 25 -14.37 7.79 -14.91
N ASP A 26 -13.39 7.13 -15.55
CA ASP A 26 -12.83 7.58 -16.82
C ASP A 26 -13.81 7.37 -18.00
N ALA A 27 -13.42 7.78 -19.21
CA ALA A 27 -14.27 7.62 -20.40
C ALA A 27 -14.49 6.15 -20.82
N SER A 28 -13.68 5.23 -20.31
CA SER A 28 -13.79 3.79 -20.53
C SER A 28 -14.64 3.09 -19.46
N GLY A 29 -15.02 3.81 -18.39
CA GLY A 29 -15.75 3.27 -17.25
C GLY A 29 -14.86 2.65 -16.18
N ASN A 30 -13.54 2.89 -16.19
CA ASN A 30 -12.64 2.45 -15.13
C ASN A 30 -12.77 3.38 -13.93
N GLU A 31 -12.80 2.79 -12.73
CA GLU A 31 -12.85 3.52 -11.46
C GLU A 31 -11.44 3.91 -11.01
N HIS A 32 -11.27 5.17 -10.63
CA HIS A 32 -10.02 5.72 -10.16
C HIS A 32 -10.23 6.48 -8.86
N GLY A 33 -9.34 6.29 -7.90
CA GLY A 33 -9.30 7.13 -6.71
C GLY A 33 -8.76 8.51 -7.07
N PHE A 34 -9.12 9.52 -6.30
CA PHE A 34 -8.47 10.82 -6.40
C PHE A 34 -8.14 11.43 -5.03
N LEU A 35 -7.12 12.28 -5.06
CA LEU A 35 -6.82 13.28 -4.05
C LEU A 35 -6.96 14.67 -4.69
N GLU A 36 -7.81 15.51 -4.11
CA GLU A 36 -7.90 16.92 -4.41
C GLU A 36 -7.23 17.72 -3.30
N ALA A 37 -6.30 18.60 -3.68
CA ALA A 37 -5.62 19.50 -2.76
C ALA A 37 -5.38 20.86 -3.44
N GLY A 38 -6.10 21.90 -2.98
CA GLY A 38 -5.88 23.28 -3.42
C GLY A 38 -6.16 23.51 -4.91
N GLY A 39 -7.12 22.80 -5.47
CA GLY A 39 -7.51 22.80 -6.88
C GLY A 39 -6.77 21.78 -7.75
N VAL A 40 -5.81 21.04 -7.19
CA VAL A 40 -5.01 20.04 -7.91
C VAL A 40 -5.59 18.66 -7.66
N PHE A 41 -5.94 17.95 -8.73
CA PHE A 41 -6.40 16.56 -8.70
C PHE A 41 -5.24 15.63 -9.04
N THR A 42 -5.03 14.63 -8.19
CA THR A 42 -4.05 13.56 -8.36
C THR A 42 -4.79 12.23 -8.34
N ALA A 43 -4.58 11.39 -9.36
CA ALA A 43 -5.14 10.04 -9.37
C ALA A 43 -4.46 9.17 -8.30
N LEU A 44 -5.25 8.36 -7.62
CA LEU A 44 -4.82 7.36 -6.67
C LEU A 44 -5.19 5.99 -7.24
N ASP A 45 -4.22 5.38 -7.94
CA ASP A 45 -4.36 4.05 -8.52
C ASP A 45 -3.40 3.11 -7.78
N ASP A 46 -3.94 2.10 -7.08
CA ASP A 46 -3.10 1.04 -6.51
C ASP A 46 -2.49 0.23 -7.67
N PRO A 47 -1.17 -0.02 -7.70
CA PRO A 47 -0.54 -0.83 -8.75
C PRO A 47 -1.09 -2.26 -8.90
N LEU A 48 -1.74 -2.79 -7.86
CA LEU A 48 -2.42 -4.09 -7.87
C LEU A 48 -3.90 -3.98 -8.26
N GLY A 49 -4.47 -2.77 -8.24
CA GLY A 49 -5.87 -2.45 -8.56
C GLY A 49 -6.19 -2.42 -10.04
N ALA A 50 -5.93 -3.52 -10.75
CA ALA A 50 -6.10 -3.61 -12.20
C ALA A 50 -7.55 -3.34 -12.68
N GLU A 51 -8.55 -3.54 -11.84
CA GLU A 51 -9.96 -3.32 -12.16
C GLU A 51 -10.54 -2.04 -11.54
N GLY A 52 -9.80 -1.36 -10.66
CA GLY A 52 -10.20 -0.07 -10.10
C GLY A 52 -9.65 0.19 -8.71
N THR A 53 -9.67 1.46 -8.31
CA THR A 53 -9.29 1.92 -6.96
C THR A 53 -10.31 2.95 -6.48
N ALA A 54 -10.74 2.84 -5.22
CA ALA A 54 -11.63 3.80 -4.57
C ALA A 54 -11.01 4.31 -3.26
N ALA A 55 -11.04 5.63 -3.03
CA ALA A 55 -10.48 6.26 -1.85
C ALA A 55 -11.59 6.76 -0.91
N ASN A 56 -11.75 6.10 0.24
CA ASN A 56 -12.90 6.30 1.13
C ASN A 56 -12.63 7.27 2.28
N GLY A 57 -11.40 7.29 2.80
CA GLY A 57 -11.07 8.08 4.00
C GLY A 57 -9.68 8.67 3.94
N ILE A 58 -9.50 9.85 4.55
CA ILE A 58 -8.21 10.54 4.64
C ILE A 58 -8.01 11.10 6.05
N ASN A 59 -6.81 10.96 6.61
CA ASN A 59 -6.46 11.51 7.92
C ASN A 59 -5.71 12.86 7.82
N GLY A 60 -5.40 13.47 8.97
CA GLY A 60 -4.68 14.75 9.05
C GLY A 60 -3.23 14.70 8.59
N LEU A 61 -2.66 13.50 8.42
CA LEU A 61 -1.32 13.27 7.87
C LEU A 61 -1.34 13.06 6.35
N GLY A 62 -2.52 13.08 5.72
CA GLY A 62 -2.69 12.82 4.29
C GLY A 62 -2.63 11.34 3.92
N GLN A 63 -2.70 10.42 4.88
CA GLN A 63 -2.82 8.99 4.59
C GLN A 63 -4.25 8.68 4.15
N VAL A 64 -4.39 7.81 3.15
CA VAL A 64 -5.68 7.50 2.52
C VAL A 64 -5.99 6.03 2.73
N ALA A 65 -7.21 5.73 3.19
CA ALA A 65 -7.76 4.38 3.26
C ALA A 65 -8.83 4.19 2.17
N GLY A 66 -8.86 3.00 1.60
CA GLY A 66 -9.79 2.66 0.52
C GLY A 66 -9.73 1.20 0.15
N PHE A 67 -10.22 0.86 -1.03
CA PHE A 67 -10.08 -0.49 -1.58
C PHE A 67 -9.68 -0.46 -3.05
N TYR A 68 -9.13 -1.56 -3.53
CA TYR A 68 -8.90 -1.80 -4.95
C TYR A 68 -9.46 -3.16 -5.36
N SER A 69 -9.76 -3.28 -6.65
CA SER A 69 -10.14 -4.55 -7.27
C SER A 69 -8.98 -5.07 -8.12
N ASP A 70 -8.49 -6.26 -7.81
CA ASP A 70 -7.39 -6.89 -8.55
C ASP A 70 -7.87 -7.50 -9.88
N ALA A 71 -6.93 -8.00 -10.70
CA ALA A 71 -7.26 -8.61 -11.99
C ALA A 71 -8.04 -9.94 -11.90
N ALA A 72 -8.21 -10.49 -10.70
CA ALA A 72 -9.03 -11.67 -10.45
C ALA A 72 -10.42 -11.31 -9.91
N GLY A 73 -10.73 -10.01 -9.77
CA GLY A 73 -11.97 -9.49 -9.18
C GLY A 73 -11.99 -9.54 -7.65
N GLY A 74 -10.84 -9.76 -7.00
CA GLY A 74 -10.70 -9.71 -5.55
C GLY A 74 -10.69 -8.26 -5.05
N VAL A 75 -11.48 -7.99 -4.01
CA VAL A 75 -11.55 -6.66 -3.38
C VAL A 75 -10.66 -6.63 -2.15
N HIS A 76 -9.70 -5.73 -2.15
CA HIS A 76 -8.67 -5.60 -1.12
C HIS A 76 -8.69 -4.23 -0.48
N GLY A 77 -8.62 -4.16 0.86
CA GLY A 77 -8.45 -2.90 1.55
C GLY A 77 -7.02 -2.38 1.36
N PHE A 78 -6.81 -1.07 1.43
CA PHE A 78 -5.47 -0.50 1.45
C PHE A 78 -5.32 0.67 2.42
N LEU A 79 -4.07 0.93 2.82
CA LEU A 79 -3.61 2.21 3.32
C LEU A 79 -2.54 2.76 2.38
N ASP A 80 -2.80 3.92 1.78
CA ASP A 80 -1.81 4.67 1.02
C ASP A 80 -1.12 5.69 1.94
N THR A 81 0.21 5.68 1.91
CA THR A 81 1.06 6.68 2.55
C THR A 81 2.00 7.30 1.51
N ASN A 82 1.54 8.37 0.84
CA ASN A 82 2.28 9.10 -0.19
C ASN A 82 2.67 8.25 -1.42
N GLY A 83 1.72 7.50 -1.97
CA GLY A 83 1.91 6.59 -3.10
C GLY A 83 2.51 5.22 -2.73
N ALA A 84 2.67 4.94 -1.44
CA ALA A 84 3.08 3.65 -0.93
C ALA A 84 1.87 2.92 -0.34
N TYR A 85 1.34 1.96 -1.10
CA TYR A 85 0.17 1.19 -0.75
C TYR A 85 0.54 -0.02 0.12
N ALA A 86 -0.20 -0.20 1.21
CA ALA A 86 -0.18 -1.40 2.04
C ALA A 86 -1.54 -2.09 1.96
N THR A 87 -1.58 -3.31 1.42
CA THR A 87 -2.79 -4.15 1.38
C THR A 87 -3.24 -4.53 2.80
N ILE A 88 -4.54 -4.51 3.00
CA ILE A 88 -5.25 -4.89 4.23
C ILE A 88 -6.31 -5.92 3.85
N ASP A 89 -6.03 -7.17 4.17
CA ASP A 89 -6.98 -8.27 4.02
C ASP A 89 -7.23 -8.91 5.39
N ASP A 90 -8.50 -9.11 5.73
CA ASP A 90 -8.83 -9.97 6.86
C ASP A 90 -8.73 -11.44 6.42
N PRO A 91 -8.04 -12.33 7.16
CA PRO A 91 -7.96 -13.75 6.82
C PRO A 91 -9.31 -14.47 6.75
N LEU A 92 -10.35 -13.92 7.39
CA LEU A 92 -11.73 -14.41 7.33
C LEU A 92 -12.54 -13.73 6.20
N GLY A 93 -12.01 -12.65 5.62
CA GLY A 93 -12.60 -11.83 4.56
C GLY A 93 -12.44 -12.43 3.17
N THR A 94 -12.96 -13.63 2.96
CA THR A 94 -12.82 -14.34 1.67
C THR A 94 -13.63 -13.75 0.53
N ASP A 95 -14.60 -12.88 0.82
CA ASP A 95 -15.45 -12.18 -0.17
C ASP A 95 -15.18 -10.67 -0.19
N GLY A 96 -13.96 -10.28 0.21
CA GLY A 96 -13.44 -8.92 0.07
C GLY A 96 -13.30 -8.15 1.38
N THR A 97 -12.40 -7.17 1.35
CA THR A 97 -12.13 -6.24 2.45
C THR A 97 -12.24 -4.80 1.96
N ASN A 98 -13.08 -3.99 2.60
CA ASN A 98 -13.24 -2.57 2.32
C ASN A 98 -12.70 -1.75 3.50
N ALA A 99 -11.64 -0.97 3.28
CA ALA A 99 -11.22 0.04 4.25
C ALA A 99 -12.04 1.32 4.05
N GLU A 100 -12.66 1.80 5.13
CA GLU A 100 -13.61 2.92 5.09
C GLU A 100 -13.07 4.18 5.77
N GLY A 101 -12.17 4.04 6.74
CA GLY A 101 -11.66 5.19 7.48
C GLY A 101 -10.29 4.96 8.08
N VAL A 102 -9.57 6.06 8.29
CA VAL A 102 -8.24 6.08 8.87
C VAL A 102 -8.10 7.23 9.87
N ASN A 103 -7.43 6.99 11.00
CA ASN A 103 -7.11 8.03 11.98
C ASN A 103 -5.63 8.46 11.91
N ASP A 104 -5.25 9.52 12.62
CA ASP A 104 -3.88 10.07 12.62
C ASP A 104 -2.81 9.14 13.22
N ARG A 105 -3.20 7.98 13.76
CA ARG A 105 -2.26 6.93 14.19
C ARG A 105 -2.03 5.88 13.09
N GLY A 106 -2.58 6.09 11.89
CA GLY A 106 -2.54 5.11 10.79
C GLY A 106 -3.41 3.88 11.05
N GLN A 107 -4.34 3.93 12.01
CA GLN A 107 -5.26 2.83 12.26
C GLN A 107 -6.42 2.92 11.29
N VAL A 108 -6.76 1.79 10.68
CA VAL A 108 -7.77 1.67 9.64
C VAL A 108 -8.96 0.88 10.15
N VAL A 109 -10.16 1.37 9.86
CA VAL A 109 -11.42 0.66 10.13
C VAL A 109 -12.15 0.38 8.83
N GLY A 110 -12.99 -0.65 8.84
CA GLY A 110 -13.78 -1.01 7.66
C GLY A 110 -14.58 -2.28 7.88
N ILE A 111 -14.99 -2.89 6.77
CA ILE A 111 -15.82 -4.10 6.73
C ILE A 111 -15.13 -5.15 5.86
N TYR A 112 -15.17 -6.41 6.28
CA TYR A 112 -14.88 -7.55 5.40
C TYR A 112 -16.10 -8.45 5.28
N PHE A 113 -16.14 -9.27 4.24
CA PHE A 113 -17.20 -10.24 4.00
C PHE A 113 -16.69 -11.67 4.15
N ASP A 114 -17.33 -12.45 5.01
CA ASP A 114 -17.00 -13.87 5.17
C ASP A 114 -17.43 -14.71 3.96
N ALA A 115 -17.11 -16.00 3.94
CA ALA A 115 -17.45 -16.91 2.83
C ALA A 115 -18.97 -17.08 2.59
N SER A 116 -19.81 -16.61 3.51
CA SER A 116 -21.27 -16.58 3.36
C SER A 116 -21.80 -15.19 2.97
N GLY A 117 -20.91 -14.23 2.72
CA GLY A 117 -21.25 -12.84 2.40
C GLY A 117 -21.73 -12.02 3.61
N ASN A 118 -21.52 -12.48 4.84
CA ASN A 118 -21.90 -11.67 6.01
C ASN A 118 -20.83 -10.59 6.28
N PRO A 119 -21.24 -9.34 6.53
CA PRO A 119 -20.30 -8.27 6.85
C PRO A 119 -19.82 -8.34 8.30
N HIS A 120 -18.53 -8.09 8.50
CA HIS A 120 -17.88 -7.99 9.81
C HIS A 120 -17.00 -6.75 9.87
N GLY A 121 -17.08 -6.00 10.96
CA GLY A 121 -16.22 -4.84 11.16
C GLY A 121 -14.81 -5.24 11.60
N PHE A 122 -13.79 -4.49 11.17
CA PHE A 122 -12.41 -4.70 11.59
C PHE A 122 -11.71 -3.41 12.06
N LEU A 123 -10.59 -3.59 12.77
CA LEU A 123 -9.59 -2.57 13.07
C LEU A 123 -8.22 -3.13 12.67
N ALA A 124 -7.55 -2.45 11.73
CA ALA A 124 -6.21 -2.80 11.28
C ALA A 124 -5.20 -1.74 11.72
N THR A 125 -3.98 -2.19 12.00
CA THR A 125 -2.80 -1.34 12.25
C THR A 125 -1.73 -1.70 11.23
N PRO A 126 -1.94 -1.37 9.94
CA PRO A 126 -0.96 -1.67 8.90
C PRO A 126 0.36 -1.00 9.23
N SER A 127 1.46 -1.76 9.17
CA SER A 127 2.78 -1.16 9.16
C SER A 127 2.98 -0.54 7.79
N ALA A 128 3.52 0.68 7.73
CA ALA A 128 4.06 1.20 6.47
C ALA A 128 4.95 0.12 5.85
N ALA A 129 4.78 -0.14 4.55
CA ALA A 129 5.59 -1.10 3.83
C ALA A 129 7.06 -0.80 4.17
N VAL A 130 7.69 -1.68 4.94
CA VAL A 130 9.11 -1.53 5.24
C VAL A 130 9.79 -1.65 3.88
N PRO A 131 10.46 -0.61 3.36
CA PRO A 131 11.25 -0.78 2.17
C PRO A 131 12.29 -1.82 2.55
N GLU A 132 12.17 -3.03 2.00
CA GLU A 132 13.20 -4.05 2.17
C GLU A 132 14.51 -3.35 1.84
N PRO A 133 15.50 -3.32 2.75
CA PRO A 133 16.80 -2.74 2.43
C PRO A 133 17.25 -3.47 1.19
N SER A 134 17.27 -2.73 0.08
CA SER A 134 17.36 -3.23 -1.28
C SER A 134 18.19 -4.51 -1.37
N ALA A 135 17.75 -5.49 -2.16
CA ALA A 135 18.55 -6.66 -2.52
C ALA A 135 20.02 -6.33 -2.97
N LEU A 136 20.31 -5.05 -3.25
CA LEU A 136 21.63 -4.47 -3.47
C LEU A 136 22.55 -4.41 -2.22
N ALA A 137 22.03 -4.23 -1.01
CA ALA A 137 22.84 -4.18 0.21
C ALA A 137 23.44 -5.56 0.57
N LEU A 138 22.74 -6.65 0.22
CA LEU A 138 23.20 -8.03 0.42
C LEU A 138 24.26 -8.48 -0.61
N LEU A 139 24.40 -7.78 -1.75
CA LEU A 139 25.48 -8.07 -2.72
C LEU A 139 26.82 -7.39 -2.34
N ALA A 140 26.81 -6.35 -1.50
CA ALA A 140 28.00 -5.54 -1.21
C ALA A 140 28.86 -6.06 -0.02
N LEU A 141 28.37 -7.01 0.77
CA LEU A 141 29.11 -7.59 1.91
C LEU A 141 29.82 -8.92 1.58
N GLY A 142 29.73 -9.39 0.33
CA GLY A 142 30.08 -10.75 -0.06
C GLY A 142 31.52 -11.02 -0.53
N LEU A 143 32.49 -10.10 -0.44
CA LEU A 143 33.88 -10.38 -0.84
C LEU A 143 34.93 -9.64 0.02
N VAL A 144 35.30 -10.22 1.17
CA VAL A 144 36.62 -9.99 1.79
C VAL A 144 37.47 -11.25 1.58
N PRO A 145 38.56 -11.22 0.80
CA PRO A 145 39.44 -12.38 0.68
C PRO A 145 40.33 -12.50 1.92
N VAL A 146 40.22 -13.62 2.64
CA VAL A 146 41.13 -13.99 3.74
C VAL A 146 42.48 -14.41 3.13
N GLY A 147 43.50 -13.58 3.35
CA GLY A 147 44.89 -13.83 2.96
C GLY A 147 45.61 -14.82 3.89
N LEU A 148 46.32 -15.73 3.24
CA LEU A 148 47.26 -16.78 3.66
C LEU A 148 48.26 -16.45 4.81
N MET A 149 48.45 -17.37 5.77
CA MET A 149 49.75 -17.62 6.43
C MET A 149 49.95 -19.10 6.75
N ALA A 150 50.76 -19.80 5.95
CA ALA A 150 51.32 -21.10 6.30
C ALA A 150 52.70 -20.90 6.97
N HIS A 151 52.83 -21.33 8.21
CA HIS A 151 54.08 -21.29 8.97
C HIS A 151 55.16 -22.21 8.37
N LYS A 152 56.35 -21.65 8.11
CA LYS A 152 57.60 -22.40 7.90
C LYS A 152 57.91 -23.25 9.14
N ARG A 153 57.90 -24.59 9.02
CA ARG A 153 58.50 -25.49 10.02
C ARG A 153 59.98 -25.71 9.69
N MET A 154 60.86 -25.22 10.56
CA MET A 154 62.29 -25.58 10.58
C MET A 154 62.44 -26.96 11.23
N SER A 155 63.01 -27.92 10.51
CA SER A 155 63.43 -29.22 11.05
C SER A 155 64.94 -29.20 11.35
N ARG A 156 65.30 -29.62 12.57
CA ARG A 156 66.67 -29.69 13.09
C ARG A 156 67.41 -30.91 12.51
N ARG A 157 68.69 -30.73 12.19
CA ARG A 157 69.64 -31.82 11.83
C ARG A 157 69.99 -32.69 13.03
N PRO A 158 70.40 -33.95 12.80
CA PRO A 158 71.43 -34.57 13.63
C PRO A 158 72.68 -34.98 12.81
N ARG A 159 73.79 -34.87 13.55
CA ARG A 159 75.21 -35.27 13.39
C ARG A 159 75.66 -35.95 12.11
#